data_AF-A0A9D1QPI6-F1
#
_entry.id   AF-A0A9D1QPI6-F1
#
_cell.length_a   1.000
_cell.length_b   1.000
_cell.length_c   1.000
_cell.angle_alpha   90.00
_cell.angle_beta   90.00
_cell.angle_gamma   90.00
#
_symmetry.space_group_name_H-M   'P 1'
#
loop_
_entity.id
_entity.type
_entity.pdbx_description
1 polymer ?
#
loop_
_entity_poly.entity_id
_entity_poly.type
_entity_poly.pdbx_seq_one_letter_code
_entity_poly.pdbx_strand_id
1 'polypeptide(L)'
;TVNTTDEPYTSYYMVDMMGTRNIVNLQLYLGFKMGNSVNMYLRQVVSDLMSQGVIDKQPQEYTTDPGRVVGDFRFVIIRELLDKNTAITGWRRGLIQIRIWLQNHTVTPVQFYGLEFSDTVVETVPLFLKRRMAKKLRQNVIANKQGHD
;
A
#
# COMPACT_ATOMS: atom_id res chain seq x y z
N THR A 1 2.72 -8.33 -2.59
CA THR A 1 1.25 -8.46 -2.76
C THR A 1 0.73 -9.59 -1.88
N VAL A 2 -0.58 -9.66 -1.61
CA VAL A 2 -1.20 -10.74 -0.84
C VAL A 2 -2.27 -11.40 -1.71
N ASN A 3 -2.13 -12.69 -1.95
CA ASN A 3 -3.02 -13.51 -2.78
C ASN A 3 -3.67 -14.59 -1.91
N THR A 4 -4.95 -14.86 -2.15
CA THR A 4 -5.65 -15.97 -1.49
C THR A 4 -5.60 -17.22 -2.35
N THR A 5 -5.25 -18.35 -1.76
CA THR A 5 -5.24 -19.66 -2.44
C THR A 5 -6.51 -20.44 -2.17
N ASP A 6 -6.87 -21.34 -3.10
CA ASP A 6 -8.05 -22.20 -2.97
C ASP A 6 -7.87 -23.28 -1.90
N GLU A 7 -6.63 -23.62 -1.56
CA GLU A 7 -6.31 -24.58 -0.50
C GLU A 7 -6.47 -23.92 0.89
N PRO A 8 -7.12 -24.58 1.87
CA PRO A 8 -7.59 -23.93 3.10
C PRO A 8 -6.49 -23.49 4.06
N TYR A 9 -5.50 -24.37 4.31
CA TYR A 9 -4.49 -24.22 5.37
C TYR A 9 -3.08 -24.00 4.82
N THR A 10 -2.96 -23.70 3.54
CA THR A 10 -1.66 -23.47 2.91
C THR A 10 -1.22 -22.04 3.10
N SER A 11 0.08 -21.85 3.33
CA SER A 11 0.69 -20.54 3.34
C SER A 11 2.10 -20.68 2.80
N TYR A 12 2.39 -19.94 1.74
CA TYR A 12 3.74 -19.87 1.19
C TYR A 12 4.00 -18.45 0.70
N TYR A 13 5.27 -18.14 0.46
CA TYR A 13 5.68 -16.82 0.01
C TYR A 13 6.70 -16.92 -1.12
N MET A 14 6.72 -15.90 -1.96
CA MET A 14 7.74 -15.71 -2.99
C MET A 14 8.45 -14.39 -2.71
N VAL A 15 9.77 -14.43 -2.80
CA VAL A 15 10.65 -13.28 -2.56
C VAL A 15 11.45 -13.01 -3.82
N ASP A 16 11.41 -11.77 -4.27
CA ASP A 16 12.30 -11.25 -5.31
C ASP A 16 13.08 -10.05 -4.76
N MET A 17 14.40 -10.15 -4.74
CA MET A 17 15.30 -9.12 -4.24
C MET A 17 15.46 -7.94 -5.22
N MET A 18 14.85 -7.99 -6.40
CA MET A 18 14.89 -6.90 -7.40
C MET A 18 16.32 -6.43 -7.74
N GLY A 19 17.31 -7.32 -7.59
CA GLY A 19 18.74 -7.03 -7.78
C GLY A 19 19.41 -6.18 -6.68
N THR A 20 18.75 -5.94 -5.53
CA THR A 20 19.29 -5.14 -4.42
C THR A 20 19.16 -5.88 -3.09
N ARG A 21 19.84 -5.41 -2.03
CA ARG A 21 19.67 -5.95 -0.67
C ARG A 21 18.59 -5.23 0.16
N ASN A 22 18.12 -4.08 -0.32
CA ASN A 22 17.31 -3.15 0.47
C ASN A 22 15.85 -3.09 -0.02
N ILE A 23 15.61 -3.44 -1.28
CA ILE A 23 14.29 -3.47 -1.88
C ILE A 23 13.93 -4.93 -2.11
N VAL A 24 12.82 -5.34 -1.53
CA VAL A 24 12.34 -6.72 -1.62
C VAL A 24 10.89 -6.71 -2.05
N ASN A 25 10.60 -7.41 -3.14
CA ASN A 25 9.24 -7.67 -3.57
C ASN A 25 8.76 -8.99 -2.97
N LEU A 26 7.88 -8.89 -1.99
CA LEU A 26 7.30 -10.03 -1.28
C LEU A 26 5.88 -10.31 -1.79
N GLN A 27 5.62 -11.55 -2.20
CA GLN A 27 4.28 -12.04 -2.53
C GLN A 27 3.88 -13.12 -1.54
N LEU A 28 2.81 -12.87 -0.80
CA LEU A 28 2.24 -13.83 0.16
C LEU A 28 1.08 -14.56 -0.49
N TYR A 29 1.04 -15.88 -0.32
CA TYR A 29 -0.05 -16.74 -0.77
C TYR A 29 -0.64 -17.43 0.46
N LEU A 30 -1.85 -17.04 0.83
CA LEU A 30 -2.51 -17.48 2.05
C LEU A 30 -3.79 -18.24 1.72
N GLY A 31 -4.01 -19.39 2.34
CA GLY A 31 -5.25 -20.14 2.24
C GLY A 31 -6.42 -19.40 2.87
N PHE A 32 -7.62 -19.66 2.38
CA PHE A 32 -8.82 -18.93 2.83
C PHE A 32 -9.19 -19.13 4.31
N LYS A 33 -8.63 -20.15 4.99
CA LYS A 33 -8.78 -20.33 6.45
C LYS A 33 -7.61 -19.79 7.27
N MET A 34 -6.54 -19.33 6.62
CA MET A 34 -5.41 -18.71 7.30
C MET A 34 -5.78 -17.29 7.72
N GLY A 35 -5.35 -16.89 8.91
CA GLY A 35 -5.52 -15.51 9.36
C GLY A 35 -4.72 -14.55 8.48
N ASN A 36 -5.25 -13.36 8.20
CA ASN A 36 -4.59 -12.36 7.35
C ASN A 36 -3.60 -11.48 8.13
N SER A 37 -2.98 -11.99 9.19
CA SER A 37 -2.07 -11.22 10.06
C SER A 37 -0.73 -10.95 9.39
N VAL A 38 -0.70 -10.00 8.44
CA VAL A 38 0.48 -9.71 7.58
C VAL A 38 1.70 -9.34 8.41
N ASN A 39 1.54 -8.60 9.52
CA ASN A 39 2.65 -8.22 10.41
C ASN A 39 3.42 -9.44 10.95
N MET A 40 2.72 -10.52 11.33
CA MET A 40 3.35 -11.74 11.82
C MET A 40 4.14 -12.45 10.71
N TYR A 41 3.52 -12.62 9.54
CA TYR A 41 4.17 -13.26 8.40
C TYR A 41 5.38 -12.48 7.91
N LEU A 42 5.29 -11.14 7.88
CA LEU A 42 6.42 -10.31 7.47
C LEU A 42 7.62 -10.48 8.40
N ARG A 43 7.39 -10.53 9.72
CA ARG A 43 8.44 -10.80 10.71
C ARG A 43 9.09 -12.17 10.48
N GLN A 44 8.28 -13.19 10.21
CA GLN A 44 8.76 -14.54 9.90
C GLN A 44 9.62 -14.54 8.63
N VAL A 45 9.12 -13.97 7.53
CA VAL A 45 9.86 -13.90 6.25
C VAL A 45 11.19 -13.17 6.41
N VAL A 46 11.21 -12.03 7.10
CA VAL A 46 12.46 -11.28 7.33
C VAL A 46 13.43 -12.09 8.18
N SER A 47 12.95 -12.80 9.20
CA SER A 47 13.78 -13.70 10.00
C SER A 47 14.38 -14.83 9.15
N ASP A 48 13.60 -15.46 8.28
CA ASP A 48 14.05 -16.51 7.38
C ASP A 48 15.15 -15.97 6.42
N LEU A 49 14.90 -14.82 5.79
CA LEU A 49 15.86 -14.20 4.87
C LEU A 49 17.17 -13.76 5.55
N MET A 50 17.09 -13.32 6.81
CA MET A 50 18.30 -13.04 7.61
C MET A 50 19.05 -14.33 7.96
N SER A 51 18.34 -15.42 8.28
CA SER A 51 18.97 -16.71 8.59
C SER A 51 19.70 -17.31 7.37
N GLN A 52 19.20 -17.04 6.17
CA GLN A 52 19.79 -17.44 4.90
C GLN A 52 20.95 -16.53 4.46
N GLY A 53 21.21 -15.43 5.18
CA GLY A 53 22.25 -14.44 4.83
C GLY A 53 21.92 -13.61 3.60
N VAL A 54 20.65 -13.58 3.16
CA VAL A 54 20.19 -12.76 2.03
C VAL A 54 20.04 -11.30 2.44
N ILE A 55 19.60 -11.07 3.69
CA ILE A 55 19.44 -9.75 4.31
C ILE A 55 20.36 -9.66 5.53
N ASP A 56 20.99 -8.51 5.70
CA ASP A 56 21.87 -8.24 6.84
C ASP A 56 21.05 -8.04 8.13
N LYS A 57 21.63 -8.41 9.28
CA LYS A 57 20.97 -8.26 10.58
C LYS A 57 20.79 -6.78 10.92
N GLN A 58 19.66 -6.44 11.53
CA GLN A 58 19.31 -5.07 11.91
C GLN A 58 19.20 -4.93 13.44
N PRO A 59 20.32 -4.99 14.18
CA PRO A 59 20.29 -4.85 15.64
C PRO A 59 19.86 -3.43 16.03
N GLN A 60 18.99 -3.32 17.03
CA GLN A 60 18.63 -2.04 17.66
C GLN A 60 19.42 -1.86 18.96
N GLU A 61 20.06 -0.70 19.11
CA GLU A 61 20.84 -0.35 20.32
C GLU A 61 19.93 -0.11 21.54
N TYR A 62 18.74 0.46 21.31
CA TYR A 62 17.74 0.71 22.34
C TYR A 62 16.48 -0.10 22.05
N THR A 63 16.29 -1.21 22.76
CA THR A 63 15.09 -2.03 22.68
C THR A 63 14.69 -2.55 24.06
N THR A 64 13.39 -2.69 24.31
CA THR A 64 12.86 -3.23 25.57
C THR A 64 12.98 -4.76 25.63
N ASP A 65 13.16 -5.41 24.47
CA ASP A 65 13.21 -6.87 24.34
C ASP A 65 14.65 -7.32 23.99
N PRO A 66 15.42 -7.85 24.95
CA PRO A 66 16.81 -8.23 24.73
C PRO A 66 16.90 -9.38 23.72
N GLY A 67 17.71 -9.21 22.66
CA GLY A 67 17.92 -10.22 21.63
C GLY A 67 17.05 -10.08 20.38
N ARG A 68 16.33 -8.95 20.23
CA ARG A 68 15.57 -8.64 19.01
C ARG A 68 16.48 -8.50 17.78
N VAL A 69 16.34 -9.44 16.84
CA VAL A 69 17.12 -9.48 15.58
C VAL A 69 16.43 -8.74 14.43
N VAL A 70 15.08 -8.69 14.47
CA VAL A 70 14.25 -8.05 13.43
C VAL A 70 13.92 -6.61 13.85
N GLY A 71 14.16 -5.65 12.97
CA GLY A 71 13.85 -4.23 13.20
C GLY A 71 12.36 -3.90 13.38
N ASP A 72 12.05 -2.61 13.42
CA ASP A 72 10.67 -2.11 13.41
C ASP A 72 10.11 -2.00 11.99
N PHE A 73 8.79 -2.15 11.88
CA PHE A 73 8.07 -2.08 10.61
C PHE A 73 7.18 -0.86 10.59
N ARG A 74 7.25 -0.11 9.49
CA ARG A 74 6.26 0.88 9.12
C ARG A 74 5.53 0.41 7.87
N PHE A 75 4.22 0.38 7.93
CA PHE A 75 3.36 -0.03 6.83
C PHE A 75 2.83 1.21 6.11
N VAL A 76 3.06 1.28 4.80
CA VAL A 76 2.48 2.33 3.95
C VAL A 76 1.44 1.71 3.05
N ILE A 77 0.17 2.05 3.27
CA ILE A 77 -0.96 1.56 2.49
C ILE A 77 -1.35 2.61 1.47
N ILE A 78 -1.24 2.25 0.20
CA ILE A 78 -1.64 3.12 -0.90
C ILE A 78 -3.14 2.95 -1.14
N ARG A 79 -3.90 4.03 -0.94
CA ARG A 79 -5.32 4.13 -1.27
C ARG A 79 -5.48 4.95 -2.54
N GLU A 80 -5.96 4.30 -3.59
CA GLU A 80 -6.30 4.97 -4.84
C GLU A 80 -7.68 5.61 -4.76
N LEU A 81 -7.77 6.91 -5.02
CA LEU A 81 -9.04 7.63 -5.17
C LEU A 81 -9.23 8.06 -6.63
N LEU A 82 -10.44 7.86 -7.15
CA LEU A 82 -10.79 8.37 -8.48
C LEU A 82 -10.72 9.90 -8.52
N ASP A 83 -10.04 10.44 -9.53
CA ASP A 83 -10.06 11.88 -9.80
C ASP A 83 -11.48 12.33 -10.20
N LYS A 84 -11.93 13.47 -9.65
CA LYS A 84 -13.20 14.13 -10.01
C LYS A 84 -13.25 14.51 -11.49
N ASN A 85 -12.09 14.68 -12.13
CA ASN A 85 -11.97 15.07 -13.55
C ASN A 85 -12.03 13.89 -14.53
N THR A 86 -12.24 12.66 -14.05
CA THR A 86 -12.32 11.48 -14.89
C THR A 86 -13.51 11.57 -15.85
N ALA A 87 -13.28 11.39 -17.15
CA ALA A 87 -14.29 11.47 -18.20
C ALA A 87 -15.21 10.23 -18.22
N ILE A 88 -15.96 10.00 -17.14
CA ILE A 88 -16.89 8.88 -17.04
C ILE A 88 -18.32 9.43 -17.09
N THR A 89 -18.96 9.26 -18.26
CA THR A 89 -20.34 9.66 -18.53
C THR A 89 -21.25 8.42 -18.56
N GLY A 90 -22.51 8.58 -18.12
CA GLY A 90 -23.55 7.55 -18.18
C GLY A 90 -23.52 6.50 -17.06
N TRP A 91 -24.04 5.30 -17.34
CA TRP A 91 -24.22 4.18 -16.39
C TRP A 91 -22.92 3.74 -15.69
N ARG A 92 -21.77 3.90 -16.36
CA ARG A 92 -20.45 3.59 -15.80
C ARG A 92 -20.13 4.41 -14.54
N ARG A 93 -20.65 5.64 -14.45
CA ARG A 93 -20.50 6.47 -13.24
C ARG A 93 -21.27 5.88 -12.05
N GLY A 94 -22.47 5.37 -12.29
CA GLY A 94 -23.28 4.69 -11.27
C GLY A 94 -22.58 3.42 -10.74
N LEU A 95 -22.05 2.58 -11.64
CA LEU A 95 -21.29 1.38 -11.25
C LEU A 95 -20.08 1.72 -10.37
N ILE A 96 -19.35 2.78 -10.68
CA ILE A 96 -18.20 3.22 -9.89
C ILE A 96 -18.63 3.75 -8.53
N GLN A 97 -19.71 4.53 -8.48
CA GLN A 97 -20.26 5.02 -7.21
C GLN A 97 -20.69 3.87 -6.31
N ILE A 98 -21.37 2.85 -6.86
CA ILE A 98 -21.77 1.65 -6.11
C ILE A 98 -20.53 0.90 -5.60
N ARG A 99 -19.50 0.72 -6.44
CA ARG A 99 -18.24 0.09 -6.02
C ARG A 99 -17.58 0.84 -4.86
N ILE A 100 -17.47 2.17 -4.95
CA ILE A 100 -16.87 3.00 -3.88
C ILE A 100 -17.73 2.91 -2.61
N TRP A 101 -19.04 2.92 -2.74
CA TRP A 101 -19.97 2.79 -1.61
C TRP A 101 -19.79 1.45 -0.90
N LEU A 102 -19.75 0.33 -1.64
CA LEU A 102 -19.47 -1.00 -1.09
C LEU A 102 -18.10 -1.06 -0.42
N GLN A 103 -17.07 -0.48 -1.05
CA GLN A 103 -15.72 -0.45 -0.50
C GLN A 103 -15.62 0.35 0.79
N ASN A 104 -16.39 1.43 0.94
CA ASN A 104 -16.44 2.22 2.17
C ASN A 104 -17.25 1.53 3.28
N HIS A 105 -18.21 0.67 2.93
CA HIS A 105 -18.99 -0.10 3.92
C HIS A 105 -18.28 -1.39 4.37
N THR A 106 -17.30 -1.85 3.59
CA THR A 106 -16.50 -3.04 3.89
C THR A 106 -15.38 -2.71 4.87
N VAL A 107 -14.83 -3.74 5.53
CA VAL A 107 -13.66 -3.67 6.40
C VAL A 107 -12.52 -2.93 5.70
N THR A 108 -11.89 -1.98 6.40
CA THR A 108 -10.79 -1.21 5.81
C THR A 108 -9.57 -2.10 5.58
N PRO A 109 -8.70 -1.80 4.59
CA PRO A 109 -7.52 -2.61 4.31
C PRO A 109 -6.61 -2.81 5.53
N VAL A 110 -6.47 -1.79 6.38
CA VAL A 110 -5.69 -1.86 7.64
C VAL A 110 -6.20 -2.98 8.53
N GLN A 111 -7.52 -3.03 8.74
CA GLN A 111 -8.17 -4.01 9.60
C GLN A 111 -8.15 -5.40 8.97
N PHE A 112 -8.39 -5.49 7.65
CA PHE A 112 -8.38 -6.75 6.92
C PHE A 112 -7.03 -7.48 7.01
N TYR A 113 -5.92 -6.74 7.00
CA TYR A 113 -4.56 -7.29 7.13
C TYR A 113 -4.04 -7.34 8.58
N GLY A 114 -4.87 -7.03 9.58
CA GLY A 114 -4.48 -7.05 10.99
C GLY A 114 -3.38 -6.04 11.33
N LEU A 115 -3.36 -4.89 10.66
CA LEU A 115 -2.34 -3.85 10.83
C LEU A 115 -2.76 -2.75 11.84
N GLU A 116 -3.87 -2.95 12.54
CA GLU A 116 -4.47 -1.96 13.47
C GLU A 116 -3.52 -1.52 14.60
N PHE A 117 -2.69 -2.43 15.10
CA PHE A 117 -1.74 -2.18 16.19
C PHE A 117 -0.30 -1.93 15.70
N SER A 118 -0.12 -1.70 14.40
CA SER A 118 1.21 -1.45 13.80
C SER A 118 1.34 -0.01 13.29
N ASP A 119 2.57 0.51 13.22
CA ASP A 119 2.85 1.84 12.67
C ASP A 119 2.45 1.87 11.19
N THR A 120 1.23 2.36 10.89
CA THR A 120 0.61 2.30 9.57
C THR A 120 0.22 3.69 9.09
N VAL A 121 0.67 4.05 7.89
CA VAL A 121 0.36 5.30 7.20
C VAL A 121 -0.48 4.98 5.97
N VAL A 122 -1.62 5.64 5.80
CA VAL A 122 -2.46 5.50 4.60
C VAL A 122 -2.17 6.67 3.68
N GLU A 123 -1.49 6.41 2.57
CA GLU A 123 -1.21 7.41 1.55
C GLU A 123 -2.29 7.38 0.48
N THR A 124 -2.88 8.54 0.20
CA THR A 124 -3.95 8.66 -0.79
C THR A 124 -3.40 9.18 -2.10
N VAL A 125 -3.48 8.36 -3.15
CA VAL A 125 -2.99 8.72 -4.48
C VAL A 125 -4.16 8.86 -5.48
N PRO A 126 -4.13 9.86 -6.36
CA PRO A 126 -5.16 10.01 -7.39
C PRO A 126 -4.97 8.95 -8.49
N LEU A 127 -6.03 8.19 -8.77
CA LEU A 127 -6.08 7.28 -9.90
C LEU A 127 -6.52 8.03 -11.16
N PHE A 128 -5.63 8.07 -12.16
CA PHE A 128 -5.88 8.75 -13.44
C PHE A 128 -6.44 7.77 -14.49
N LEU A 129 -7.76 7.72 -14.63
CA LEU A 129 -8.44 6.94 -15.67
C LEU A 129 -8.64 7.82 -16.92
N LYS A 130 -7.70 7.78 -17.88
CA LYS A 130 -7.65 8.65 -19.08
C LYS A 130 -7.70 10.15 -18.76
N ARG A 131 -6.55 10.82 -18.90
CA ARG A 131 -6.39 12.26 -18.70
C ARG A 131 -7.31 13.04 -19.65
N ARG A 132 -8.43 13.57 -19.14
CA ARG A 132 -9.21 14.59 -19.85
C ARG A 132 -8.30 15.80 -20.03
N MET A 133 -8.16 16.30 -21.26
CA MET A 133 -7.41 17.54 -21.48
C MET A 133 -7.99 18.63 -20.59
N ALA A 134 -7.22 19.06 -19.60
CA ALA A 134 -7.61 20.15 -18.73
C ALA A 134 -7.84 21.38 -19.60
N LYS A 135 -9.00 22.03 -19.46
CA LYS A 135 -9.25 23.30 -20.14
C LYS A 135 -8.24 24.31 -19.59
N LYS A 136 -7.30 24.77 -20.42
CA LYS A 136 -6.36 25.82 -20.04
C LYS A 136 -7.16 27.09 -19.74
N LEU A 137 -6.97 27.64 -18.54
CA LEU A 137 -7.51 28.95 -18.20
C LEU A 137 -6.87 29.98 -19.13
N ARG A 138 -7.69 30.85 -19.73
CA ARG A 138 -7.19 32.01 -20.45
C ARG A 138 -7.05 33.15 -19.46
N GLN A 139 -5.83 33.63 -19.30
CA GLN A 139 -5.55 34.81 -18.51
C GLN A 139 -6.07 36.03 -19.29
N ASN A 140 -7.10 36.69 -18.75
CA ASN A 140 -7.71 37.84 -19.42
C ASN A 140 -7.00 39.15 -19.07
N VAL A 141 -6.81 39.46 -17.77
CA VAL A 141 -6.19 40.71 -17.33
C VAL A 141 -5.39 40.47 -16.03
N ILE A 142 -4.25 41.14 -15.88
CA ILE A 142 -3.54 41.29 -14.60
C ILE A 142 -3.88 42.68 -14.07
N ALA A 143 -4.59 42.77 -12.95
CA ALA A 143 -4.78 44.05 -12.26
C ALA A 143 -3.51 44.41 -11.46
N ASN A 144 -3.16 45.70 -11.44
CA ASN A 144 -2.03 46.26 -10.69
C ASN A 144 -0.67 45.61 -10.97
N LYS A 145 -0.26 45.55 -12.24
CA LYS A 145 1.14 45.22 -12.59
C LYS A 145 2.03 46.40 -12.20
N GLN A 146 2.56 46.40 -10.98
CA GLN A 146 3.60 47.35 -10.60
C GLN A 146 4.86 47.03 -11.43
N GLY A 147 5.20 47.93 -12.34
CA GLY A 147 6.47 47.91 -13.06
C GLY A 147 7.56 48.46 -12.14
N HIS A 148 8.57 47.63 -11.87
CA HIS A 148 9.89 48.13 -11.54
C HIS A 148 10.62 48.27 -12.87
N ASP A 149 10.85 49.53 -13.28
CA ASP A 149 11.95 49.89 -14.17
C ASP A 149 13.27 49.83 -13.39
#